data_AF-A0A950ZSA9-F1
#
_entry.id   AF-A0A950ZSA9-F1
#
_cell.length_a   1.000
_cell.length_b   1.000
_cell.length_c   1.000
_cell.angle_alpha   90.00
_cell.angle_beta   90.00
_cell.angle_gamma   90.00
#
_symmetry.space_group_name_H-M   'P 1'
#
loop_
_entity.id
_entity.type
_entity.pdbx_description
1 polymer ?
#
loop_
_entity_poly.entity_id
_entity_poly.type
_entity_poly.pdbx_seq_one_letter_code
_entity_poly.pdbx_strand_id
1 'polypeptide(L)'
;PELAAAIEDVVERMLRSRQCLVHGDYSPKNLMTDAADVVVLDCEVAHWGDPRFDIGFCLSHLLLKTLHSAGCADQLAAAARAYLAAYAADGLPVLDAELTRATGCLVLARVVGDSPVEYLTTPELQRAALALGKQLLVDPAQPETCVERALALRE
;
A
#
# COMPACT_ATOMS: atom_id res chain seq x y z
N PRO A 1 6.88 -1.10 19.77
CA PRO A 1 6.36 -1.94 20.88
C PRO A 1 4.88 -2.31 20.73
N GLU A 2 3.96 -1.34 20.59
CA GLU A 2 2.51 -1.60 20.56
C GLU A 2 2.06 -2.44 19.35
N LEU A 3 2.59 -2.16 18.15
CA LEU A 3 2.20 -2.86 16.92
C LEU A 3 3.09 -4.07 16.58
N ALA A 4 4.08 -4.39 17.43
CA ALA A 4 5.12 -5.37 17.10
C ALA A 4 4.53 -6.74 16.73
N ALA A 5 3.68 -7.30 17.60
CA ALA A 5 3.06 -8.61 17.37
C ALA A 5 2.22 -8.65 16.08
N ALA A 6 1.48 -7.58 15.77
CA ALA A 6 0.68 -7.52 14.56
C ALA A 6 1.55 -7.41 13.28
N ILE A 7 2.66 -6.67 13.35
CA ILE A 7 3.62 -6.58 12.24
C ILE A 7 4.34 -7.92 12.04
N GLU A 8 4.78 -8.55 13.13
CA GLU A 8 5.47 -9.85 13.10
C GLU A 8 4.58 -10.94 12.47
N ASP A 9 3.29 -10.97 12.79
CA ASP A 9 2.33 -11.91 12.19
C ASP A 9 2.22 -11.72 10.65
N VAL A 10 2.14 -10.46 10.19
CA VAL A 10 2.14 -10.15 8.75
C VAL A 10 3.45 -10.59 8.08
N VAL A 11 4.59 -10.30 8.71
CA VAL A 11 5.92 -10.68 8.20
C VAL A 11 6.05 -12.20 8.12
N GLU A 12 5.68 -12.94 9.16
CA GLU A 12 5.73 -14.40 9.15
C GLU A 12 4.85 -15.01 8.06
N ARG A 13 3.63 -14.49 7.88
CA ARG A 13 2.72 -14.96 6.83
C ARG A 13 3.30 -14.73 5.44
N MET A 14 3.82 -13.54 5.17
CA MET A 14 4.46 -13.22 3.89
C MET A 14 5.69 -14.09 3.62
N LEU A 15 6.55 -14.29 4.64
CA LEU A 15 7.75 -15.10 4.50
C LEU A 15 7.46 -16.58 4.26
N ARG A 16 6.31 -17.10 4.70
CA ARG A 16 5.88 -18.49 4.45
C ARG A 16 5.21 -18.68 3.08
N SER A 17 4.61 -17.62 2.52
CA SER A 17 3.92 -17.69 1.24
C SER A 17 4.88 -17.76 0.05
N ARG A 18 4.59 -18.65 -0.91
CA ARG A 18 5.43 -18.93 -2.09
C ARG A 18 4.54 -19.13 -3.32
N GLN A 19 3.73 -18.12 -3.64
CA GLN A 19 2.66 -18.23 -4.63
C GLN A 19 3.06 -17.75 -6.03
N CYS A 20 3.87 -16.69 -6.15
CA CYS A 20 4.30 -16.16 -7.43
C CYS A 20 5.65 -15.45 -7.35
N LEU A 21 6.17 -15.04 -8.51
CA LEU A 21 7.25 -14.07 -8.57
C LEU A 21 6.67 -12.70 -8.22
N VAL A 22 7.15 -12.15 -7.10
CA VAL A 22 6.85 -10.80 -6.60
C VAL A 22 7.97 -9.88 -7.05
N HIS A 23 7.62 -8.69 -7.54
CA HIS A 23 8.57 -7.66 -7.96
C HIS A 23 9.36 -7.11 -6.77
N GLY A 24 8.70 -6.87 -5.63
CA GLY A 24 9.33 -6.49 -4.36
C GLY A 24 9.61 -5.00 -4.20
N ASP A 25 9.64 -4.24 -5.30
CA ASP A 25 9.62 -2.76 -5.31
C ASP A 25 8.56 -2.25 -6.31
N TYR A 26 7.33 -2.79 -6.26
CA TYR A 26 6.24 -2.41 -7.17
C TYR A 26 5.60 -1.06 -6.79
N SER A 27 6.39 0.01 -6.78
CA SER A 27 5.95 1.36 -6.48
C SER A 27 5.76 2.20 -7.75
N PRO A 28 4.94 3.28 -7.74
CA PRO A 28 4.70 4.10 -8.93
C PRO A 28 5.95 4.70 -9.59
N LYS A 29 7.09 4.79 -8.87
CA LYS A 29 8.37 5.27 -9.44
C LYS A 29 8.96 4.28 -10.46
N ASN A 30 8.63 2.99 -10.31
CA ASN A 30 9.12 1.88 -11.13
C ASN A 30 8.12 1.51 -12.25
N LEU A 31 7.10 2.34 -12.46
CA LEU A 31 6.12 2.19 -13.53
C LEU A 31 6.31 3.35 -14.52
N MET A 32 6.87 3.03 -15.69
CA MET A 32 7.00 3.98 -16.79
C MET A 32 5.82 3.79 -17.75
N THR A 33 5.21 4.88 -18.20
CA THR A 33 4.07 4.82 -19.11
C THR A 33 4.11 5.96 -20.13
N ASP A 34 3.64 5.68 -21.33
CA ASP A 34 3.34 6.66 -22.39
C ASP A 34 1.83 6.83 -22.64
N ALA A 35 1.01 6.40 -21.67
CA ALA A 35 -0.45 6.28 -21.68
C ALA A 35 -1.03 5.14 -22.53
N ALA A 36 -0.30 4.62 -23.53
CA ALA A 36 -0.73 3.44 -24.29
C ALA A 36 -0.27 2.15 -23.58
N ASP A 37 0.96 2.15 -23.09
CA ASP A 37 1.58 1.00 -22.44
C ASP A 37 2.13 1.36 -21.05
N VAL A 38 2.32 0.32 -20.24
CA VAL A 38 3.01 0.40 -18.94
C VAL A 38 4.18 -0.58 -18.94
N VAL A 39 5.37 -0.05 -18.66
CA VAL A 39 6.60 -0.82 -18.50
C VAL A 39 6.99 -0.82 -17.02
N VAL A 40 7.15 -2.03 -16.47
CA VAL A 40 7.66 -2.23 -15.10
C VAL A 40 9.18 -2.25 -15.16
N LEU A 41 9.82 -1.50 -14.27
CA LEU A 41 11.26 -1.33 -14.18
C LEU A 41 11.77 -1.84 -12.82
N ASP A 42 13.07 -2.10 -12.74
CA ASP A 42 13.79 -2.29 -11.47
C ASP A 42 13.37 -3.53 -10.64
N CYS A 43 13.54 -4.72 -11.24
CA CYS A 43 13.22 -6.01 -10.62
C CYS A 43 14.32 -6.56 -9.69
N GLU A 44 15.20 -5.73 -9.11
CA GLU A 44 16.41 -6.20 -8.41
C GLU A 44 16.13 -6.99 -7.12
N VAL A 45 14.99 -6.71 -6.46
CA VAL A 45 14.52 -7.38 -5.24
C VAL A 45 13.44 -8.43 -5.51
N ALA A 46 13.28 -8.85 -6.77
CA ALA A 46 12.28 -9.83 -7.15
C ALA A 46 12.53 -11.17 -6.46
N HIS A 47 11.48 -11.78 -5.93
CA HIS A 47 11.56 -13.02 -5.15
C HIS A 47 10.28 -13.83 -5.26
N TRP A 48 10.35 -15.11 -4.92
CA TRP A 48 9.15 -15.95 -4.86
C TRP A 48 8.42 -15.69 -3.53
N GLY A 49 7.19 -15.20 -3.57
CA GLY A 49 6.53 -14.63 -2.39
C GLY A 49 4.99 -14.57 -2.45
N ASP A 50 4.42 -13.76 -1.56
CA ASP A 50 2.98 -13.46 -1.52
C ASP A 50 2.63 -12.34 -2.52
N PRO A 51 1.72 -12.54 -3.49
CA PRO A 51 1.28 -11.52 -4.44
C PRO A 51 0.71 -10.27 -3.79
N ARG A 52 0.19 -10.36 -2.55
CA ARG A 52 -0.33 -9.20 -1.82
C ARG A 52 0.74 -8.14 -1.57
N PHE A 53 2.03 -8.50 -1.58
CA PHE A 53 3.10 -7.56 -1.32
C PHE A 53 3.13 -6.44 -2.38
N ASP A 54 3.19 -6.78 -3.67
CA ASP A 54 3.26 -5.79 -4.74
C ASP A 54 1.98 -4.92 -4.79
N ILE A 55 0.81 -5.56 -4.61
CA ILE A 55 -0.48 -4.87 -4.59
C ILE A 55 -0.52 -3.87 -3.44
N GLY A 56 -0.18 -4.32 -2.23
CA GLY A 56 -0.16 -3.49 -1.03
C GLY A 56 0.88 -2.38 -1.10
N PHE A 57 2.02 -2.63 -1.75
CA PHE A 57 3.09 -1.66 -1.87
C PHE A 57 2.71 -0.51 -2.80
N CYS A 58 2.21 -0.80 -4.01
CA CYS A 58 1.67 0.24 -4.89
C CYS A 58 0.52 1.01 -4.22
N LEU A 59 -0.42 0.28 -3.60
CA LEU A 59 -1.56 0.86 -2.90
C LEU A 59 -1.11 1.81 -1.78
N SER A 60 -0.12 1.45 -0.98
CA SER A 60 0.40 2.30 0.10
C SER A 60 0.87 3.66 -0.41
N HIS A 61 1.53 3.70 -1.58
CA HIS A 61 1.98 4.95 -2.20
C HIS A 61 0.81 5.79 -2.70
N LEU A 62 -0.23 5.17 -3.27
CA LEU A 62 -1.43 5.88 -3.69
C LEU A 62 -2.16 6.49 -2.49
N LEU A 63 -2.35 5.73 -1.41
CA LEU A 63 -3.01 6.20 -0.19
C LEU A 63 -2.26 7.35 0.49
N LEU A 64 -0.93 7.23 0.63
CA LEU A 64 -0.09 8.29 1.20
C LEU A 64 -0.13 9.57 0.35
N LYS A 65 -0.15 9.44 -0.98
CA LYS A 65 -0.30 10.60 -1.87
C LYS A 65 -1.70 11.21 -1.79
N THR A 66 -2.76 10.39 -1.63
CA THR A 66 -4.13 10.88 -1.39
C THR A 66 -4.20 11.71 -0.11
N LEU A 67 -3.54 11.27 0.97
CA LEU A 67 -3.43 12.05 2.21
C LEU A 67 -2.69 13.38 1.98
N HIS A 68 -1.56 13.34 1.29
CA HIS A 68 -0.68 14.49 1.11
C HIS A 68 -1.22 15.55 0.12
N SER A 69 -1.78 15.14 -1.02
CA SER A 69 -2.01 16.04 -2.16
C SER A 69 -3.36 16.74 -2.11
N ALA A 70 -3.38 18.03 -1.74
CA ALA A 70 -4.61 18.83 -1.73
C ALA A 70 -5.28 18.92 -3.12
N GLY A 71 -4.50 19.12 -4.19
CA GLY A 71 -5.00 19.37 -5.54
C GLY A 71 -5.38 18.13 -6.35
N CYS A 72 -4.84 16.95 -6.02
CA CYS A 72 -5.03 15.72 -6.80
C CYS A 72 -5.60 14.55 -5.99
N ALA A 73 -6.01 14.75 -4.74
CA ALA A 73 -6.46 13.64 -3.88
C ALA A 73 -7.61 12.83 -4.48
N ASP A 74 -8.60 13.48 -5.11
CA ASP A 74 -9.73 12.78 -5.72
C ASP A 74 -9.28 11.92 -6.90
N GLN A 75 -8.33 12.41 -7.70
CA GLN A 75 -7.74 11.67 -8.81
C GLN A 75 -6.90 10.48 -8.30
N LEU A 76 -6.14 10.66 -7.23
CA LEU A 76 -5.35 9.60 -6.59
C LEU A 76 -6.24 8.55 -5.94
N ALA A 77 -7.33 8.98 -5.29
CA ALA A 77 -8.34 8.09 -4.73
C ALA A 77 -9.05 7.30 -5.84
N ALA A 78 -9.41 7.94 -6.95
CA ALA A 78 -9.97 7.27 -8.12
C ALA A 78 -8.98 6.26 -8.72
N ALA A 79 -7.70 6.60 -8.81
CA ALA A 79 -6.66 5.69 -9.27
C ALA A 79 -6.50 4.47 -8.35
N ALA A 80 -6.50 4.67 -7.02
CA ALA A 80 -6.46 3.56 -6.06
C ALA A 80 -7.67 2.63 -6.15
N ARG A 81 -8.88 3.18 -6.34
CA ARG A 81 -10.09 2.38 -6.58
C ARG A 81 -10.00 1.59 -7.88
N ALA A 82 -9.58 2.24 -8.98
CA ALA A 82 -9.42 1.58 -10.28
C ALA A 82 -8.38 0.46 -10.21
N TYR A 83 -7.27 0.70 -9.51
CA TYR A 83 -6.21 -0.28 -9.26
C TYR A 83 -6.76 -1.54 -8.57
N LEU A 84 -7.46 -1.38 -7.45
CA LEU A 84 -8.10 -2.50 -6.74
C LEU A 84 -9.18 -3.19 -7.58
N ALA A 85 -10.00 -2.43 -8.30
CA ALA A 85 -11.05 -2.98 -9.15
C ALA A 85 -10.48 -3.85 -10.30
N ALA A 86 -9.33 -3.47 -10.85
CA ALA A 86 -8.65 -4.26 -11.89
C ALA A 86 -8.21 -5.63 -11.36
N TYR A 87 -7.61 -5.69 -10.16
CA TYR A 87 -7.27 -6.96 -9.51
C TYR A 87 -8.50 -7.78 -9.10
N ALA A 88 -9.60 -7.12 -8.71
CA ALA A 88 -10.84 -7.80 -8.37
C ALA A 88 -11.45 -8.50 -9.60
N ALA A 89 -11.42 -7.83 -10.76
CA ALA A 89 -11.92 -8.37 -12.01
C ALA A 89 -11.11 -9.59 -12.51
N ASP A 90 -9.82 -9.66 -12.20
CA ASP A 90 -8.95 -10.80 -12.50
C ASP A 90 -9.24 -12.03 -11.61
N GLY A 91 -10.02 -11.86 -10.53
CA GLY A 91 -10.48 -12.95 -9.67
C GLY A 91 -9.40 -13.53 -8.75
N LEU A 92 -8.29 -12.81 -8.54
CA LEU A 92 -7.23 -13.26 -7.65
C LEU A 92 -7.72 -13.26 -6.19
N PRO A 93 -7.57 -14.37 -5.44
CA PRO A 93 -8.01 -14.49 -4.04
C PRO A 93 -7.01 -13.81 -3.09
N VAL A 94 -6.67 -12.57 -3.40
CA VAL A 94 -5.65 -11.75 -2.73
C VAL A 94 -6.21 -10.42 -2.26
N LEU A 95 -7.41 -10.05 -2.70
CA LEU A 95 -8.14 -8.89 -2.19
C LEU A 95 -8.94 -9.30 -0.94
N ASP A 96 -8.24 -9.33 0.18
CA ASP A 96 -8.79 -9.70 1.48
C ASP A 96 -8.26 -8.80 2.60
N ALA A 97 -8.73 -9.05 3.83
CA ALA A 97 -8.26 -8.34 5.02
C ALA A 97 -6.73 -8.44 5.22
N GLU A 98 -6.11 -9.49 4.70
CA GLU A 98 -4.69 -9.73 4.80
C GLU A 98 -3.86 -8.86 3.85
N LEU A 99 -4.40 -8.45 2.70
CA LEU A 99 -3.84 -7.36 1.89
C LEU A 99 -3.97 -6.02 2.60
N THR A 100 -5.09 -5.79 3.29
CA THR A 100 -5.29 -4.56 4.07
C THR A 100 -4.25 -4.44 5.19
N ARG A 101 -3.99 -5.52 5.96
CA ARG A 101 -2.93 -5.52 6.99
C ARG A 101 -1.55 -5.26 6.40
N ALA A 102 -1.22 -5.96 5.30
CA ALA A 102 0.02 -5.79 4.57
C ALA A 102 0.23 -4.32 4.15
N THR A 103 -0.80 -3.71 3.58
CA THR A 103 -0.79 -2.30 3.19
C THR A 103 -0.56 -1.40 4.41
N GLY A 104 -1.18 -1.71 5.56
CA GLY A 104 -0.95 -1.02 6.83
C GLY A 104 0.51 -1.04 7.28
N CYS A 105 1.14 -2.22 7.25
CA CYS A 105 2.58 -2.35 7.54
C CYS A 105 3.45 -1.51 6.59
N LEU A 106 3.13 -1.52 5.29
CA LEU A 106 3.89 -0.77 4.28
C LEU A 106 3.70 0.74 4.43
N VAL A 107 2.48 1.20 4.75
CA VAL A 107 2.24 2.60 5.12
C VAL A 107 3.10 2.99 6.32
N LEU A 108 3.09 2.21 7.41
CA LEU A 108 3.90 2.50 8.61
C LEU A 108 5.41 2.55 8.28
N ALA A 109 5.91 1.58 7.51
CA ALA A 109 7.31 1.54 7.09
C ALA A 109 7.71 2.77 6.25
N ARG A 110 6.81 3.27 5.40
CA ARG A 110 7.01 4.48 4.61
C ARG A 110 6.85 5.78 5.42
N VAL A 111 6.47 5.73 6.69
CA VAL A 111 6.38 6.93 7.55
C VAL A 111 7.51 6.97 8.58
N VAL A 112 7.81 5.84 9.23
CA VAL A 112 8.77 5.75 10.35
C VAL A 112 9.80 4.63 10.22
N GLY A 113 9.79 3.87 9.12
CA GLY A 113 10.80 2.85 8.84
C GLY A 113 12.08 3.41 8.24
N ASP A 114 12.92 2.51 7.73
CA ASP A 114 14.27 2.85 7.23
C ASP A 114 14.27 3.69 5.94
N SER A 115 13.15 3.75 5.24
CA SER A 115 12.97 4.54 4.02
C SER A 115 11.62 5.28 4.07
N PRO A 116 11.52 6.40 4.80
CA PRO A 116 10.29 7.19 4.85
C PRO A 116 10.05 7.94 3.53
N VAL A 117 8.80 8.32 3.25
CA VAL A 117 8.49 9.27 2.16
C VAL A 117 8.86 10.69 2.56
N GLU A 118 9.45 11.44 1.62
CA GLU A 118 10.01 12.76 1.89
C GLU A 118 8.95 13.88 1.97
N TYR A 119 7.75 13.63 1.45
CA TYR A 119 6.69 14.64 1.31
C TYR A 119 5.77 14.76 2.53
N LEU A 120 5.89 13.89 3.54
CA LEU A 120 5.16 14.03 4.82
C LEU A 120 5.89 15.01 5.73
N THR A 121 5.86 16.29 5.35
CA THR A 121 6.69 17.35 5.94
C THR A 121 6.10 17.99 7.20
N THR A 122 4.82 17.77 7.49
CA THR A 122 4.15 18.34 8.67
C THR A 122 3.83 17.26 9.71
N PRO A 123 3.88 17.58 11.02
CA PRO A 123 3.44 16.67 12.07
C PRO A 123 2.00 16.18 11.88
N GLU A 124 1.12 17.00 11.33
CA GLU A 124 -0.28 16.67 11.05
C GLU A 124 -0.38 15.55 10.01
N LEU A 125 0.32 15.69 8.88
CA LEU A 125 0.36 14.67 7.83
C LEU A 125 1.00 13.37 8.31
N GLN A 126 2.07 13.46 9.10
CA GLN A 126 2.71 12.28 9.69
C GLN A 126 1.76 11.55 10.65
N ARG A 127 1.04 12.28 11.51
CA ARG A 127 0.03 11.69 12.41
C ARG A 127 -1.10 11.03 11.63
N ALA A 128 -1.61 11.67 10.57
CA ALA A 128 -2.64 11.09 9.72
C ALA A 128 -2.16 9.79 9.03
N ALA A 129 -0.95 9.79 8.49
CA ALA A 129 -0.37 8.61 7.84
C ALA A 129 -0.11 7.46 8.83
N LEU A 130 0.37 7.76 10.05
CA LEU A 130 0.50 6.77 11.12
C LEU A 130 -0.84 6.22 11.57
N ALA A 131 -1.86 7.07 11.70
CA ALA A 131 -3.22 6.66 12.05
C ALA A 131 -3.79 5.73 10.99
N LEU A 132 -3.62 6.06 9.69
CA LEU A 132 -4.03 5.20 8.59
C LEU A 132 -3.35 3.84 8.68
N GLY A 133 -2.02 3.80 8.74
CA GLY A 133 -1.26 2.55 8.81
C GLY A 133 -1.67 1.67 10.00
N LYS A 134 -1.89 2.29 11.17
CA LYS A 134 -2.40 1.60 12.36
C LYS A 134 -3.79 1.03 12.13
N GLN A 135 -4.75 1.81 11.61
CA GLN A 135 -6.11 1.36 11.35
C GLN A 135 -6.16 0.17 10.37
N LEU A 136 -5.40 0.24 9.28
CA LEU A 136 -5.34 -0.85 8.30
C LEU A 136 -4.73 -2.14 8.87
N LEU A 137 -3.78 -2.02 9.79
CA LEU A 137 -3.13 -3.17 10.43
C LEU A 137 -4.02 -3.83 11.50
N VAL A 138 -4.60 -3.03 12.40
CA VAL A 138 -5.27 -3.56 13.60
C VAL A 138 -6.75 -3.88 13.40
N ASP A 139 -7.42 -3.17 12.49
CA ASP A 139 -8.84 -3.37 12.15
C ASP A 139 -9.00 -3.48 10.62
N PRO A 140 -8.43 -4.52 9.99
CA PRO A 140 -8.48 -4.64 8.55
C PRO A 140 -9.90 -4.98 8.08
N ALA A 141 -10.43 -4.10 7.25
CA ALA A 141 -11.62 -4.38 6.44
C ALA A 141 -11.21 -4.78 5.02
N GLN A 142 -12.19 -4.90 4.12
CA GLN A 142 -11.92 -5.19 2.73
C GLN A 142 -11.07 -4.08 2.07
N PRO A 143 -10.16 -4.41 1.14
CA PRO A 143 -9.23 -3.44 0.54
C PRO A 143 -9.88 -2.20 -0.07
N GLU A 144 -11.10 -2.32 -0.63
CA GLU A 144 -11.88 -1.19 -1.16
C GLU A 144 -12.13 -0.07 -0.12
N THR A 145 -12.12 -0.39 1.17
CA THR A 145 -12.32 0.59 2.25
C THR A 145 -11.07 1.43 2.54
N CYS A 146 -9.89 1.00 2.10
CA CYS A 146 -8.63 1.70 2.37
C CYS A 146 -8.64 3.14 1.86
N VAL A 147 -9.26 3.37 0.70
CA VAL A 147 -9.35 4.71 0.08
C VAL A 147 -10.20 5.65 0.93
N GLU A 148 -11.36 5.20 1.42
CA GLU A 148 -12.23 6.02 2.27
C GLU A 148 -11.57 6.35 3.61
N ARG A 149 -10.84 5.38 4.20
CA ARG A 149 -10.08 5.60 5.43
C ARG A 149 -8.98 6.66 5.24
N ALA A 150 -8.30 6.65 4.09
CA ALA A 150 -7.32 7.68 3.77
C ALA A 150 -7.99 9.06 3.58
N LEU A 151 -9.12 9.13 2.87
CA LEU A 151 -9.84 10.39 2.67
C LEU A 151 -10.36 11.00 3.98
N ALA A 152 -10.85 10.16 4.91
CA ALA A 152 -11.35 10.58 6.21
C ALA A 152 -10.29 11.19 7.14
N LEU A 153 -9.00 10.97 6.86
CA LEU A 153 -7.88 11.45 7.67
C LEU A 153 -7.20 12.71 7.09
N ARG A 154 -7.81 13.36 6.10
CA ARG A 154 -7.27 14.57 5.43
C ARG A 154 -7.63 15.89 6.13
N GLU A 155 -8.41 15.85 7.20
CA GLU A 155 -8.85 17.05 7.96
C GLU A 155 -7.72 17.72 8.74
#